data_AF-A0A2D9D572-F1
#
_entry.id   AF-A0A2D9D572-F1
#
_cell.length_a   1.000
_cell.length_b   1.000
_cell.length_c   1.000
_cell.angle_alpha   90.00
_cell.angle_beta   90.00
_cell.angle_gamma   90.00
#
_symmetry.space_group_name_H-M   'P 1'
#
loop_
_entity.id
_entity.type
_entity.pdbx_description
1 polymer ?
#
loop_
_entity_poly.entity_id
_entity_poly.type
_entity_poly.pdbx_seq_one_letter_code
_entity_poly.pdbx_strand_id
1 'polypeptide(L)'
;MDINNIALFSLFHHDVSYSNNEFEYQTELLEDLSKENAKVSLDEIAESLLEIVKGNIKGISSDKISITLTGGMDSRIILACLLKLGIKPVCLTYGNFLANDVLISKIIGEKYGLKVNNAISTEPNPETYHEWVKNVVKLDSGNAHLHRAHRYAAIEEHVKIFDTKVLFTGHMGGEGIRGLTYNNYFSSSFYQNVNQKRHHINSELDSVLKRYFL
;
A
#
# COMPACT_ATOMS: atom_id res chain seq x y z
N MET A 1 -10.09 -20.07 8.26
CA MET A 1 -9.23 -19.36 9.23
C MET A 1 -9.71 -17.91 9.26
N ASP A 2 -9.92 -17.34 10.44
CA ASP A 2 -10.52 -16.00 10.59
C ASP A 2 -9.51 -14.91 10.19
N ILE A 3 -9.91 -13.96 9.32
CA ILE A 3 -9.03 -12.89 8.80
C ILE A 3 -8.52 -11.97 9.91
N ASN A 4 -9.25 -11.96 11.03
CA ASN A 4 -8.91 -11.24 12.26
C ASN A 4 -7.58 -11.70 12.90
N ASN A 5 -7.02 -12.84 12.48
CA ASN A 5 -5.74 -13.37 12.98
C ASN A 5 -4.56 -13.15 12.01
N ILE A 6 -4.73 -12.37 10.94
CA ILE A 6 -3.63 -12.00 10.03
C ILE A 6 -3.01 -10.70 10.53
N ALA A 7 -1.72 -10.73 10.81
CA ALA A 7 -0.98 -9.50 11.06
C ALA A 7 -0.75 -8.78 9.71
N LEU A 8 -1.57 -7.77 9.45
CA LEU A 8 -1.42 -6.90 8.28
C LEU A 8 -0.29 -5.91 8.54
N PHE A 9 0.85 -6.11 7.90
CA PHE A 9 1.96 -5.16 7.97
C PHE A 9 1.97 -4.32 6.69
N SER A 10 1.56 -3.06 6.83
CA SER A 10 1.59 -2.08 5.75
C SER A 10 2.93 -1.35 5.75
N LEU A 11 3.59 -1.36 4.61
CA LEU A 11 4.73 -0.51 4.29
C LEU A 11 4.53 0.00 2.85
N PHE A 12 3.70 1.03 2.65
CA PHE A 12 4.03 2.18 1.76
C PHE A 12 3.93 1.97 0.19
N HIS A 13 3.04 2.65 -0.61
CA HIS A 13 2.62 2.60 -2.08
C HIS A 13 3.04 3.90 -2.78
N HIS A 14 3.14 3.93 -4.10
CA HIS A 14 2.17 4.50 -5.06
C HIS A 14 2.82 4.51 -6.45
N ASP A 15 1.99 4.77 -7.45
CA ASP A 15 2.20 4.68 -8.91
C ASP A 15 3.53 5.18 -9.48
N VAL A 16 3.88 4.58 -10.63
CA VAL A 16 4.97 4.99 -11.51
C VAL A 16 4.60 6.29 -12.23
N SER A 17 4.95 7.42 -11.63
CA SER A 17 5.03 8.72 -12.33
C SER A 17 6.42 8.87 -12.95
N TYR A 18 6.48 9.34 -14.20
CA TYR A 18 7.72 9.85 -14.80
C TYR A 18 8.31 10.90 -13.84
N SER A 19 9.50 10.62 -13.30
CA SER A 19 10.26 11.58 -12.51
C SER A 19 11.18 12.34 -13.45
N ASN A 20 10.95 13.64 -13.58
CA ASN A 20 11.78 14.58 -14.34
C ASN A 20 13.15 14.83 -13.69
N ASN A 21 13.54 14.01 -12.69
CA ASN A 21 14.62 14.27 -11.73
C ASN A 21 14.42 15.56 -10.91
N GLU A 22 13.25 16.17 -10.98
CA GLU A 22 12.83 17.27 -10.12
C GLU A 22 11.97 16.68 -8.99
N PHE A 23 12.42 16.86 -7.76
CA PHE A 23 11.72 16.43 -6.56
C PHE A 23 11.11 17.66 -5.90
N GLU A 24 9.78 17.66 -5.76
CA GLU A 24 9.05 18.68 -5.04
C GLU A 24 8.32 18.00 -3.87
N TYR A 25 8.49 18.55 -2.67
CA TYR A 25 7.70 18.11 -1.52
C TYR A 25 6.25 18.55 -1.74
N GLN A 26 5.29 17.65 -1.54
CA GLN A 26 3.87 17.94 -1.74
C GLN A 26 3.22 18.55 -0.49
N THR A 27 4.01 18.82 0.55
CA THR A 27 3.52 19.29 1.85
C THR A 27 4.50 20.27 2.48
N GLU A 28 4.00 21.42 2.91
CA GLU A 28 4.76 22.49 3.57
C GLU A 28 5.55 21.98 4.81
N LEU A 29 4.97 21.02 5.56
CA LEU A 29 5.62 20.42 6.71
C LEU A 29 6.94 19.69 6.38
N LEU A 30 6.98 18.99 5.24
CA LEU A 30 8.19 18.27 4.81
C LEU A 30 9.25 19.23 4.28
N GLU A 31 8.83 20.33 3.64
CA GLU A 31 9.77 21.40 3.25
C GLU A 31 10.46 22.00 4.48
N ASP A 32 9.73 22.22 5.56
CA ASP A 32 10.30 22.74 6.80
C ASP A 32 11.22 21.74 7.49
N LEU A 33 10.86 20.46 7.54
CA LEU A 33 11.72 19.40 8.07
C LEU A 33 12.99 19.17 7.23
N SER A 34 12.93 19.41 5.91
CA SER A 34 14.10 19.29 5.04
C SER A 34 15.20 20.32 5.31
N LYS A 35 14.87 21.40 6.03
CA LYS A 35 15.82 22.43 6.48
C LYS A 35 16.65 21.96 7.69
N GLU A 36 16.22 20.88 8.36
CA GLU A 36 17.00 20.25 9.42
C GLU A 36 18.08 19.35 8.80
N ASN A 37 19.37 19.67 9.06
CA ASN A 37 20.53 18.97 8.52
C ASN A 37 20.77 17.59 9.19
N ALA A 38 19.76 16.72 9.22
CA ALA A 38 19.96 15.33 9.61
C ALA A 38 20.72 14.60 8.48
N LYS A 39 21.99 14.25 8.73
CA LYS A 39 22.77 13.41 7.82
C LYS A 39 22.55 11.94 8.19
N VAL A 40 21.71 11.26 7.44
CA VAL A 40 21.56 9.80 7.50
C VAL A 40 22.11 9.23 6.19
N SER A 41 22.94 8.19 6.30
CA SER A 41 23.47 7.49 5.13
C SER A 41 22.41 6.56 4.51
N LEU A 42 22.53 6.31 3.21
CA LEU A 42 21.64 5.34 2.54
C LEU A 42 21.78 3.92 3.14
N ASP A 43 22.97 3.57 3.61
CA ASP A 43 23.23 2.28 4.25
C ASP A 43 22.47 2.16 5.57
N GLU A 44 22.41 3.22 6.39
CA GLU A 44 21.62 3.24 7.63
C GLU A 44 20.12 3.10 7.35
N ILE A 45 19.61 3.72 6.29
CA ILE A 45 18.20 3.58 5.86
C ILE A 45 17.93 2.15 5.41
N ALA A 46 18.81 1.59 4.57
CA ALA A 46 18.66 0.23 4.06
C ALA A 46 18.71 -0.81 5.18
N GLU A 47 19.62 -0.66 6.14
CA GLU A 47 19.71 -1.54 7.30
C GLU A 47 18.48 -1.42 8.20
N SER A 48 17.98 -0.21 8.41
CA SER A 48 16.75 0.02 9.18
C SER A 48 15.55 -0.68 8.54
N LEU A 49 15.40 -0.57 7.21
CA LEU A 49 14.35 -1.26 6.47
C LEU A 49 14.49 -2.79 6.57
N LEU A 50 15.72 -3.30 6.47
CA LEU A 50 16.00 -4.73 6.58
C LEU A 50 15.61 -5.27 7.97
N GLU A 51 16.00 -4.58 9.05
CA GLU A 51 15.68 -4.99 10.41
C GLU A 51 14.18 -4.88 10.72
N ILE A 52 13.47 -3.89 10.15
CA ILE A 52 12.00 -3.82 10.22
C ILE A 52 11.38 -5.05 9.57
N VAL A 53 11.77 -5.38 8.33
CA VAL A 53 11.23 -6.55 7.61
C VAL A 53 11.52 -7.83 8.37
N LYS A 54 12.76 -8.01 8.84
CA LYS A 54 13.21 -9.16 9.62
C LYS A 54 12.44 -9.32 10.93
N GLY A 55 12.18 -8.23 11.65
CA GLY A 55 11.40 -8.23 12.87
C GLY A 55 9.97 -8.74 12.66
N ASN A 56 9.33 -8.33 11.57
CA ASN A 56 7.95 -8.68 11.23
C ASN A 56 7.76 -10.12 10.75
N ILE A 57 8.84 -10.82 10.38
CA ILE A 57 8.79 -12.22 9.90
C ILE A 57 9.40 -13.21 10.88
N LYS A 58 9.83 -12.76 12.06
CA LYS A 58 10.51 -13.61 13.03
C LYS A 58 9.61 -14.78 13.45
N GLY A 59 10.10 -16.01 13.24
CA GLY A 59 9.37 -17.24 13.58
C GLY A 59 8.30 -17.65 12.56
N ILE A 60 8.22 -16.98 11.41
CA ILE A 60 7.28 -17.29 10.34
C ILE A 60 8.01 -18.02 9.23
N SER A 61 7.43 -19.11 8.74
CA SER A 61 8.00 -19.88 7.63
C SER A 61 7.88 -19.10 6.31
N SER A 62 8.91 -19.20 5.45
CA SER A 62 9.00 -18.41 4.21
C SER A 62 7.81 -18.59 3.27
N ASP A 63 7.20 -19.77 3.26
CA ASP A 63 6.04 -20.13 2.45
C ASP A 63 4.73 -19.49 2.92
N LYS A 64 4.72 -18.92 4.13
CA LYS A 64 3.59 -18.20 4.74
C LYS A 64 3.74 -16.68 4.65
N ILE A 65 4.77 -16.21 3.98
CA ILE A 65 5.05 -14.79 3.76
C ILE A 65 4.64 -14.47 2.32
N SER A 66 3.77 -13.48 2.19
CA SER A 66 3.33 -12.96 0.92
C SER A 66 3.62 -11.46 0.82
N ILE A 67 3.65 -10.95 -0.40
CA ILE A 67 3.82 -9.52 -0.68
C ILE A 67 2.88 -9.09 -1.81
N THR A 68 2.22 -7.95 -1.70
CA THR A 68 1.60 -7.31 -2.87
C THR A 68 2.70 -6.75 -3.77
N LEU A 69 2.91 -7.34 -4.94
CA LEU A 69 3.95 -6.92 -5.88
C LEU A 69 3.35 -6.05 -6.99
N THR A 70 4.05 -4.97 -7.33
CA THR A 70 3.70 -4.04 -8.42
C THR A 70 4.98 -3.61 -9.15
N GLY A 71 4.87 -2.78 -10.18
CA GLY A 71 6.03 -2.11 -10.78
C GLY A 71 6.61 -0.97 -9.92
N GLY A 72 5.87 -0.56 -8.89
CA GLY A 72 6.25 0.51 -7.98
C GLY A 72 7.58 0.28 -7.26
N MET A 73 8.16 1.36 -6.75
CA MET A 73 9.40 1.30 -5.99
C MET A 73 9.21 0.56 -4.66
N ASP A 74 8.11 0.82 -3.97
CA ASP A 74 7.98 0.42 -2.57
C ASP A 74 7.85 -1.09 -2.38
N SER A 75 7.01 -1.74 -3.19
CA SER A 75 6.88 -3.20 -3.19
C SER A 75 8.20 -3.89 -3.56
N ARG A 76 9.00 -3.27 -4.44
CA ARG A 76 10.33 -3.77 -4.83
C ARG A 76 11.39 -3.59 -3.74
N ILE A 77 11.31 -2.53 -2.92
CA ILE A 77 12.20 -2.35 -1.77
C ILE A 77 11.94 -3.44 -0.72
N ILE A 78 10.67 -3.71 -0.40
CA ILE A 78 10.33 -4.79 0.53
C ILE A 78 10.76 -6.14 -0.03
N LEU A 79 10.52 -6.39 -1.31
CA LEU A 79 10.97 -7.62 -1.97
C LEU A 79 12.50 -7.75 -1.88
N ALA A 80 13.26 -6.68 -2.10
CA ALA A 80 14.71 -6.69 -1.97
C ALA A 80 15.15 -7.07 -0.54
N CYS A 81 14.48 -6.55 0.49
CA CYS A 81 14.74 -6.92 1.88
C CYS A 81 14.45 -8.42 2.12
N LEU A 82 13.30 -8.92 1.66
CA LEU A 82 12.94 -10.34 1.79
C LEU A 82 13.95 -11.25 1.10
N LEU A 83 14.34 -10.92 -0.13
CA LEU A 83 15.35 -11.67 -0.89
C LEU A 83 16.73 -11.63 -0.20
N LYS A 84 17.13 -10.49 0.37
CA LYS A 84 18.37 -10.34 1.14
C LYS A 84 18.38 -11.24 2.38
N LEU A 85 17.22 -11.47 3.00
CA LEU A 85 17.02 -12.40 4.12
C LEU A 85 16.89 -13.87 3.68
N GLY A 86 17.01 -14.18 2.39
CA GLY A 86 16.84 -15.54 1.84
C GLY A 86 15.38 -15.99 1.75
N ILE A 87 14.42 -15.07 1.87
CA ILE A 87 12.99 -15.34 1.82
C ILE A 87 12.47 -15.16 0.39
N LYS A 88 11.79 -16.18 -0.12
CA LYS A 88 11.06 -16.12 -1.40
C LYS A 88 9.55 -16.05 -1.12
N PRO A 89 8.97 -14.85 -1.01
CA PRO A 89 7.55 -14.73 -0.70
C PRO A 89 6.67 -15.17 -1.87
N VAL A 90 5.39 -15.41 -1.60
CA VAL A 90 4.37 -15.48 -2.65
C VAL A 90 3.97 -14.05 -3.04
N CYS A 91 4.15 -13.71 -4.32
CA CYS A 91 3.79 -12.39 -4.85
C CYS A 91 2.32 -12.36 -5.21
N LEU A 92 1.54 -11.54 -4.51
CA LEU A 92 0.16 -11.23 -4.79
C LEU A 92 0.08 -10.05 -5.78
N THR A 93 -0.61 -10.24 -6.89
CA THR A 93 -1.11 -9.17 -7.77
C THR A 93 -2.62 -9.28 -7.89
N TYR A 94 -3.30 -8.24 -8.37
CA TYR A 94 -4.74 -8.29 -8.57
C TYR A 94 -5.16 -7.33 -9.67
N GLY A 95 -6.35 -7.56 -10.23
CA GLY A 95 -6.91 -6.76 -11.32
C GLY A 95 -6.59 -7.33 -12.69
N ASN A 96 -6.69 -6.47 -13.71
CA ASN A 96 -6.54 -6.90 -15.10
C ASN A 96 -5.16 -7.53 -15.35
N PHE A 97 -5.12 -8.73 -15.91
CA PHE A 97 -3.89 -9.48 -16.17
C PHE A 97 -2.96 -8.81 -17.21
N LEU A 98 -3.47 -7.84 -17.97
CA LEU A 98 -2.74 -7.01 -18.92
C LEU A 98 -2.25 -5.69 -18.30
N ALA A 99 -2.61 -5.37 -17.06
CA ALA A 99 -2.12 -4.18 -16.40
C ALA A 99 -0.60 -4.23 -16.20
N ASN A 100 0.07 -3.09 -16.37
CA ASN A 100 1.53 -2.99 -16.26
C ASN A 100 2.06 -3.57 -14.95
N ASP A 101 1.40 -3.32 -13.82
CA ASP A 101 1.80 -3.86 -12.53
C ASP A 101 1.78 -5.39 -12.47
N VAL A 102 0.79 -6.03 -13.10
CA VAL A 102 0.71 -7.49 -13.17
C VAL A 102 1.80 -8.03 -14.08
N LEU A 103 2.03 -7.41 -15.25
CA LEU A 103 3.05 -7.82 -16.20
C LEU A 103 4.47 -7.68 -15.60
N ILE A 104 4.77 -6.56 -14.95
CA ILE A 104 6.07 -6.32 -14.30
C ILE A 104 6.27 -7.32 -13.16
N SER A 105 5.24 -7.59 -12.36
CA SER A 105 5.33 -8.57 -11.27
C SER A 105 5.61 -9.99 -11.78
N LYS A 106 5.06 -10.37 -12.94
CA LYS A 106 5.38 -11.65 -13.59
C LYS A 106 6.85 -11.71 -14.00
N ILE A 107 7.36 -10.67 -14.65
CA ILE A 107 8.77 -10.56 -15.06
C ILE A 107 9.70 -10.67 -13.84
N ILE A 108 9.40 -9.96 -12.76
CA ILE A 108 10.15 -10.04 -11.51
C ILE A 108 10.07 -11.45 -10.94
N GLY A 109 8.87 -12.04 -10.92
CA GLY A 109 8.66 -13.40 -10.42
C GLY A 109 9.48 -14.44 -11.16
N GLU A 110 9.48 -14.40 -12.49
CA GLU A 110 10.30 -15.27 -13.34
C GLU A 110 11.79 -15.07 -13.08
N LYS A 111 12.25 -13.82 -13.01
CA LYS A 111 13.66 -13.48 -12.80
C LYS A 111 14.22 -14.00 -11.47
N TYR A 112 13.42 -13.97 -10.40
CA TYR A 112 13.86 -14.35 -9.05
C TYR A 112 13.33 -15.73 -8.60
N GLY A 113 12.61 -16.44 -9.48
CA GLY A 113 11.99 -17.73 -9.19
C GLY A 113 10.98 -17.65 -8.04
N LEU A 114 10.07 -16.68 -8.11
CA LEU A 114 9.01 -16.43 -7.13
C LEU A 114 7.67 -16.94 -7.66
N LYS A 115 6.80 -17.36 -6.74
CA LYS A 115 5.41 -17.69 -7.08
C LYS A 115 4.63 -16.39 -7.24
N VAL A 116 3.97 -16.18 -8.38
CA VAL A 116 3.12 -15.02 -8.64
C VAL A 116 1.66 -15.47 -8.73
N ASN A 117 0.81 -14.88 -7.92
CA ASN A 117 -0.62 -15.12 -7.89
C ASN A 117 -1.37 -13.83 -8.24
N ASN A 118 -1.99 -13.80 -9.42
CA ASN A 118 -2.95 -12.75 -9.75
C ASN A 118 -4.32 -13.14 -9.18
N ALA A 119 -4.65 -12.62 -8.00
CA ALA A 119 -5.91 -12.87 -7.32
C ALA A 119 -7.06 -12.06 -7.95
N ILE A 120 -8.28 -12.56 -7.74
CA ILE A 120 -9.52 -12.24 -8.46
C ILE A 120 -9.65 -13.18 -9.67
N SER A 121 -9.93 -14.43 -9.34
CA SER A 121 -10.27 -15.51 -10.27
C SER A 121 -11.57 -15.26 -11.05
N THR A 122 -12.45 -14.39 -10.53
CA THR A 122 -13.77 -14.08 -11.11
C THR A 122 -13.89 -12.58 -11.35
N GLU A 123 -14.22 -12.19 -12.58
CA GLU A 123 -14.45 -10.78 -12.92
C GLU A 123 -15.61 -10.20 -12.08
N PRO A 124 -15.43 -9.04 -11.41
CA PRO A 124 -16.46 -8.47 -10.57
C PRO A 124 -17.69 -8.07 -11.39
N ASN A 125 -18.87 -8.49 -10.93
CA ASN A 125 -20.15 -7.92 -11.36
C ASN A 125 -20.70 -6.98 -10.27
N PRO A 126 -21.73 -6.16 -10.57
CA PRO A 126 -22.28 -5.19 -9.62
C PRO A 126 -22.67 -5.81 -8.27
N GLU A 127 -23.27 -6.99 -8.27
CA GLU A 127 -23.73 -7.70 -7.08
C GLU A 127 -22.55 -8.14 -6.20
N THR A 128 -21.54 -8.73 -6.83
CA THR A 128 -20.32 -9.23 -6.16
C THR A 128 -19.51 -8.07 -5.61
N TYR A 129 -19.35 -7.00 -6.39
CA TYR A 129 -18.64 -5.81 -5.97
C TYR A 129 -19.35 -5.12 -4.80
N HIS A 130 -20.68 -5.03 -4.85
CA HIS A 130 -21.48 -4.48 -3.75
C HIS A 130 -21.28 -5.28 -2.46
N GLU A 131 -21.20 -6.60 -2.54
CA GLU A 131 -20.94 -7.44 -1.36
C GLU A 131 -19.52 -7.22 -0.80
N TRP A 132 -18.52 -7.09 -1.67
CA TRP A 132 -17.16 -6.73 -1.25
C TRP A 132 -17.12 -5.37 -0.55
N VAL A 133 -17.85 -4.38 -1.06
CA VAL A 133 -17.96 -3.05 -0.42
C VAL A 133 -18.57 -3.17 0.97
N LYS A 134 -19.68 -3.92 1.12
CA LYS A 134 -20.29 -4.16 2.44
C LYS A 134 -19.32 -4.80 3.43
N ASN A 135 -18.54 -5.78 2.98
CA ASN A 135 -17.57 -6.46 3.85
C ASN A 135 -16.46 -5.52 4.29
N VAL A 136 -15.92 -4.70 3.39
CA VAL A 136 -14.91 -3.69 3.72
C VAL A 136 -15.46 -2.62 4.67
N VAL A 137 -16.66 -2.12 4.44
CA VAL A 137 -17.32 -1.14 5.33
C VAL A 137 -17.52 -1.72 6.73
N LYS A 138 -17.94 -2.99 6.84
CA LYS A 138 -18.07 -3.67 8.14
C LYS A 138 -16.72 -3.83 8.83
N LEU A 139 -15.69 -4.28 8.09
CA LEU A 139 -14.36 -4.55 8.62
C LEU A 139 -13.70 -3.29 9.17
N ASP A 140 -13.77 -2.18 8.43
CA ASP A 140 -13.11 -0.92 8.79
C ASP A 140 -14.05 0.07 9.51
N SER A 141 -15.21 -0.41 9.96
CA SER A 141 -16.25 0.43 10.62
C SER A 141 -16.61 1.70 9.84
N GLY A 142 -16.62 1.60 8.51
CA GLY A 142 -16.94 2.71 7.59
C GLY A 142 -15.79 3.66 7.25
N ASN A 143 -14.56 3.42 7.72
CA ASN A 143 -13.43 4.29 7.40
C ASN A 143 -12.80 4.03 6.02
N ALA A 144 -13.00 2.83 5.46
CA ALA A 144 -12.36 2.45 4.21
C ALA A 144 -13.11 3.02 3.01
N HIS A 145 -12.35 3.55 2.05
CA HIS A 145 -12.90 3.96 0.77
C HIS A 145 -13.44 2.75 -0.01
N LEU A 146 -14.69 2.82 -0.46
CA LEU A 146 -15.37 1.78 -1.26
C LEU A 146 -14.59 1.33 -2.50
N HIS A 147 -13.77 2.19 -3.10
CA HIS A 147 -12.86 1.82 -4.20
C HIS A 147 -11.84 0.74 -3.82
N ARG A 148 -11.62 0.43 -2.54
CA ARG A 148 -10.65 -0.58 -2.07
C ARG A 148 -11.27 -1.97 -1.89
N ALA A 149 -12.57 -2.14 -2.17
CA ALA A 149 -13.29 -3.40 -2.01
C ALA A 149 -12.67 -4.57 -2.80
N HIS A 150 -12.25 -4.32 -4.03
CA HIS A 150 -11.62 -5.34 -4.88
C HIS A 150 -10.28 -5.84 -4.32
N ARG A 151 -9.51 -4.97 -3.64
CA ARG A 151 -8.25 -5.35 -2.99
C ARG A 151 -8.49 -6.29 -1.81
N TYR A 152 -9.52 -6.03 -1.01
CA TYR A 152 -9.91 -6.92 0.08
C TYR A 152 -10.26 -8.32 -0.44
N ALA A 153 -11.10 -8.39 -1.47
CA ALA A 153 -11.47 -9.67 -2.09
C ALA A 153 -10.25 -10.43 -2.64
N ALA A 154 -9.32 -9.73 -3.29
CA ALA A 154 -8.06 -10.32 -3.75
C ALA A 154 -7.22 -10.91 -2.61
N ILE A 155 -7.12 -10.19 -1.48
CA ILE A 155 -6.39 -10.65 -0.30
C ILE A 155 -7.08 -11.88 0.31
N GLU A 156 -8.41 -11.88 0.42
CA GLU A 156 -9.18 -13.02 0.91
C GLU A 156 -8.96 -14.27 0.07
N GLU A 157 -9.01 -14.14 -1.26
CA GLU A 157 -8.75 -15.25 -2.18
C GLU A 157 -7.31 -15.77 -2.00
N HIS A 158 -6.34 -14.86 -1.94
CA HIS A 158 -4.93 -15.20 -1.80
C HIS A 158 -4.63 -15.98 -0.51
N VAL A 159 -5.10 -15.47 0.63
CA VAL A 159 -4.88 -16.08 1.95
C VAL A 159 -5.45 -17.50 2.01
N LYS A 160 -6.60 -17.75 1.36
CA LYS A 160 -7.21 -19.08 1.31
C LYS A 160 -6.35 -20.08 0.54
N ILE A 161 -5.59 -19.63 -0.47
CA ILE A 161 -4.76 -20.48 -1.31
C ILE A 161 -3.39 -20.76 -0.67
N PHE A 162 -2.78 -19.76 -0.02
CA PHE A 162 -1.37 -19.82 0.40
C PHE A 162 -1.13 -19.91 1.92
N ASP A 163 -2.18 -19.98 2.77
CA ASP A 163 -2.07 -19.94 4.24
C ASP A 163 -1.18 -18.78 4.75
N THR A 164 -1.25 -17.65 4.05
CA THR A 164 -0.46 -16.45 4.34
C THR A 164 -0.68 -15.99 5.79
N LYS A 165 0.41 -15.82 6.55
CA LYS A 165 0.40 -15.26 7.91
C LYS A 165 0.82 -13.81 7.95
N VAL A 166 1.73 -13.43 7.04
CA VAL A 166 2.17 -12.05 6.85
C VAL A 166 2.00 -11.70 5.39
N LEU A 167 1.22 -10.65 5.14
CA LEU A 167 1.12 -10.02 3.84
C LEU A 167 1.77 -8.65 3.94
N PHE A 168 2.96 -8.53 3.38
CA PHE A 168 3.57 -7.23 3.15
C PHE A 168 2.80 -6.50 2.07
N THR A 169 2.50 -5.23 2.33
CA THR A 169 1.90 -4.40 1.29
C THR A 169 2.69 -3.15 1.08
N GLY A 170 2.92 -2.83 -0.18
CA GLY A 170 3.47 -1.55 -0.55
C GLY A 170 2.38 -0.49 -0.50
N HIS A 171 1.78 -0.04 0.62
CA HIS A 171 0.72 1.02 0.64
C HIS A 171 1.01 2.37 1.38
N MET A 172 0.92 3.56 0.74
CA MET A 172 1.27 4.94 1.19
C MET A 172 2.76 5.38 1.43
N GLY A 173 3.67 5.13 0.49
CA GLY A 173 5.12 5.20 0.63
C GLY A 173 5.82 6.29 -0.11
N GLY A 174 5.31 6.57 -1.30
CA GLY A 174 5.54 7.84 -1.95
C GLY A 174 5.22 8.99 -1.01
N GLU A 175 4.17 8.90 -0.21
CA GLU A 175 3.63 9.96 0.65
C GLU A 175 4.38 10.08 1.97
N GLY A 176 4.99 8.99 2.46
CA GLY A 176 5.90 9.08 3.61
C GLY A 176 7.15 9.91 3.29
N ILE A 177 7.58 9.93 2.03
CA ILE A 177 8.77 10.64 1.55
C ILE A 177 8.43 11.99 0.93
N ARG A 178 7.39 12.03 0.07
CA ARG A 178 6.96 13.20 -0.71
C ARG A 178 5.87 14.00 -0.01
N GLY A 179 5.18 13.41 0.97
CA GLY A 179 3.98 13.97 1.59
C GLY A 179 2.70 13.57 0.84
N LEU A 180 1.55 13.75 1.49
CA LEU A 180 0.24 13.37 0.96
C LEU A 180 -0.19 14.29 -0.20
N THR A 181 -0.64 13.71 -1.31
CA THR A 181 -1.37 14.44 -2.35
C THR A 181 -2.83 14.64 -1.94
N TYR A 182 -3.30 15.89 -1.93
CA TYR A 182 -4.71 16.22 -1.68
C TYR A 182 -5.46 16.49 -2.99
N ASN A 183 -5.85 15.41 -3.67
CA ASN A 183 -6.57 15.48 -4.95
C ASN A 183 -7.99 14.88 -4.88
N ASN A 184 -8.52 14.65 -3.67
CA ASN A 184 -9.81 14.00 -3.39
C ASN A 184 -9.95 12.55 -3.91
N TYR A 185 -8.96 12.03 -4.63
CA TYR A 185 -8.84 10.63 -5.01
C TYR A 185 -8.05 9.85 -3.95
N PHE A 186 -6.93 10.40 -3.48
CA PHE A 186 -6.09 9.80 -2.44
C PHE A 186 -6.40 10.35 -1.04
N SER A 187 -6.51 11.67 -0.92
CA SER A 187 -6.86 12.37 0.31
C SER A 187 -7.71 13.60 0.01
N SER A 188 -8.74 13.83 0.83
CA SER A 188 -9.61 14.99 0.72
C SER A 188 -8.86 16.27 1.07
N SER A 189 -9.16 17.36 0.36
CA SER A 189 -8.71 18.72 0.74
C SER A 189 -9.07 19.13 2.18
N PHE A 190 -10.09 18.48 2.79
CA PHE A 190 -10.38 18.59 4.22
C PHE A 190 -9.13 18.32 5.09
N TYR A 191 -8.44 17.22 4.81
CA TYR A 191 -7.27 16.81 5.60
C TYR A 191 -6.10 17.77 5.41
N GLN A 192 -5.97 18.41 4.24
CA GLN A 192 -4.97 19.46 4.03
C GLN A 192 -5.23 20.64 4.99
N ASN A 193 -6.47 21.12 5.03
CA ASN A 193 -6.82 22.29 5.81
C ASN A 193 -6.73 22.04 7.31
N VAL A 194 -7.19 20.87 7.78
CA VAL A 194 -7.15 20.53 9.21
C VAL A 194 -5.75 20.12 9.65
N ASN A 195 -5.08 19.21 8.94
CA ASN A 195 -3.82 18.64 9.42
C ASN A 195 -2.62 19.55 9.14
N GLN A 196 -2.59 20.23 8.00
CA GLN A 196 -1.45 21.08 7.61
C GLN A 196 -1.69 22.54 7.99
N LYS A 197 -2.80 23.11 7.55
CA LYS A 197 -3.12 24.53 7.82
C LYS A 197 -3.67 24.77 9.22
N ARG A 198 -3.89 23.72 10.01
CA ARG A 198 -4.38 23.76 11.40
C ARG A 198 -5.73 24.46 11.54
N HIS A 199 -6.58 24.43 10.50
CA HIS A 199 -7.93 24.97 10.58
C HIS A 199 -8.79 24.14 11.55
N HIS A 200 -9.78 24.78 12.17
CA HIS A 200 -10.72 24.08 13.03
C HIS A 200 -11.58 23.09 12.24
N ILE A 201 -11.71 21.86 12.78
CA ILE A 201 -12.48 20.77 12.17
C ILE A 201 -13.89 21.23 11.78
N ASN A 202 -14.58 21.90 12.70
CA ASN A 202 -15.98 22.28 12.50
C ASN A 202 -16.17 23.27 11.34
N SER A 203 -15.24 24.22 11.15
CA SER A 203 -15.33 25.18 10.03
C SER A 203 -15.03 24.54 8.68
N GLU A 204 -14.11 23.59 8.65
CA GLU A 204 -13.76 22.88 7.40
C GLU A 204 -14.82 21.84 7.02
N LEU A 205 -15.45 21.20 8.01
CA LEU A 205 -16.49 20.22 7.78
C LEU A 205 -17.66 20.83 7.01
N ASP A 206 -18.15 22.00 7.43
CA ASP A 206 -19.24 22.71 6.76
C ASP A 206 -18.87 23.10 5.31
N SER A 207 -17.64 23.58 5.10
CA SER A 207 -17.13 23.98 3.79
C SER A 207 -17.03 22.80 2.82
N VAL A 208 -16.55 21.67 3.32
CA VAL A 208 -16.36 20.44 2.56
C VAL A 208 -17.71 19.79 2.25
N LEU A 209 -18.60 19.66 3.24
CA LEU A 209 -19.93 19.12 3.03
C LEU A 209 -20.72 19.94 1.99
N LYS A 210 -20.63 21.28 2.04
CA LYS A 210 -21.20 22.14 1.00
C LYS A 210 -20.62 21.83 -0.37
N ARG A 211 -19.29 21.72 -0.51
CA ARG A 211 -18.65 21.47 -1.81
C ARG A 211 -18.96 20.11 -2.42
N TYR A 212 -19.17 19.09 -1.59
CA TYR A 212 -19.40 17.72 -2.06
C TYR A 212 -20.88 17.38 -2.28
N PHE A 213 -21.79 18.03 -1.56
CA PHE A 213 -23.21 17.64 -1.51
C PHE A 213 -24.19 18.75 -1.90
N LEU A 214 -23.75 19.99 -2.10
CA LEU A 214 -24.59 21.14 -2.50
C LEU A 214 -24.01 21.83 -3.74
#